data_AF-A0A9D3M141-F1
#
_entry.id   AF-A0A9D3M141-F1
#
_cell.length_a   1.000
_cell.length_b   1.000
_cell.length_c   1.000
_cell.angle_alpha   90.00
_cell.angle_beta   90.00
_cell.angle_gamma   90.00
#
_symmetry.space_group_name_H-M   'P 1'
#
loop_
_entity.id
_entity.type
_entity.pdbx_description
1 polymer ?
#
loop_
_entity_poly.entity_id
_entity_poly.type
_entity_poly.pdbx_seq_one_letter_code
_entity_poly.pdbx_strand_id
1 'polypeptide(L)'
;MSVEKRWRWLICADSDSLSSPTHLSLSLSDGEDQLDRLQQVELARSMPMSLWKAGTVQAWLEVIMAMPMYIRACSENVKSGKVLLGLTDEDLEMGLGVSSSMHRRKLRLAIEDYRDAEGGRGLSKAADMDHHWVAKAWLSDVGLPQYSQAFHNHLVDGRMLNSLTRRDLERFLNVTKKCHQISLLLGIELLHTLSFDKEALQARRTQSEHQSLDPLVWTNHRVIKWVRDIDLKEFADNLQNSGVHGAVMVLDPSFNTDAMATALGIPSNKHMIRRHLSEEMKALISSARTSLQQDFERLGTPTLLRQNSLGRPPSSVPRHPEEEGSLRRRAIKPPLGFSPKIHGGQDLGFHGSCGSLPRESRDEATSRAESSPMHSYSGIEVTNV
;
A
#
# COMPACT_ATOMS: atom_id res chain seq x y z
N MET A 1 -10.45 -22.90 5.70
CA MET A 1 -11.42 -22.78 4.58
C MET A 1 -11.23 -21.48 3.75
N SER A 2 -9.98 -21.07 3.42
CA SER A 2 -9.73 -19.77 2.75
C SER A 2 -8.99 -19.84 1.40
N VAL A 3 -8.75 -21.04 0.87
CA VAL A 3 -7.99 -21.21 -0.40
C VAL A 3 -8.89 -21.69 -1.54
N GLU A 4 -9.87 -22.54 -1.24
CA GLU A 4 -10.83 -23.10 -2.20
C GLU A 4 -11.69 -22.03 -2.91
N LYS A 5 -11.98 -20.91 -2.22
CA LYS A 5 -12.79 -19.82 -2.78
C LYS A 5 -12.02 -18.93 -3.77
N ARG A 6 -10.67 -18.93 -3.74
CA ARG A 6 -9.84 -18.17 -4.68
C ARG A 6 -9.83 -18.79 -6.08
N TRP A 7 -10.07 -20.10 -6.17
CA TRP A 7 -10.01 -20.89 -7.41
C TRP A 7 -11.34 -21.02 -8.15
N ARG A 8 -12.48 -20.82 -7.47
CA ARG A 8 -13.81 -20.97 -8.09
C ARG A 8 -14.10 -19.97 -9.21
N TRP A 9 -13.39 -18.85 -9.24
CA TRP A 9 -13.47 -17.85 -10.33
C TRP A 9 -12.58 -18.17 -11.53
N LEU A 10 -11.53 -19.00 -11.37
CA LEU A 10 -10.64 -19.38 -12.46
C LEU A 10 -11.12 -20.63 -13.21
N ILE A 11 -11.87 -21.51 -12.53
CA ILE A 11 -12.28 -22.82 -13.06
C ILE A 11 -13.59 -22.76 -13.86
N CYS A 12 -14.46 -21.77 -13.62
CA CYS A 12 -15.80 -21.73 -14.27
C CYS A 12 -15.84 -21.05 -15.66
N ALA A 13 -14.70 -20.64 -16.24
CA ALA A 13 -14.71 -19.94 -17.54
C ALA A 13 -14.64 -20.87 -18.77
N ASP A 14 -14.23 -22.14 -18.60
CA ASP A 14 -14.00 -23.07 -19.74
C ASP A 14 -14.80 -24.37 -19.60
N SER A 15 -16.12 -24.26 -19.63
CA SER A 15 -16.96 -25.42 -19.90
C SER A 15 -18.04 -25.02 -20.89
N ASP A 16 -17.65 -25.04 -22.17
CA ASP A 16 -18.46 -25.55 -23.27
C ASP A 16 -17.65 -25.52 -24.58
N SER A 17 -17.06 -26.64 -24.97
CA SER A 17 -16.92 -27.03 -26.39
C SER A 17 -16.23 -28.38 -26.58
N LEU A 18 -16.72 -29.11 -27.59
CA LEU A 18 -16.51 -30.53 -27.84
C LEU A 18 -15.10 -30.88 -28.39
N SER A 19 -14.59 -31.98 -27.83
CA SER A 19 -13.51 -32.90 -28.22
C SER A 19 -12.89 -32.81 -29.64
N SER A 20 -11.56 -32.64 -29.67
CA SER A 20 -10.67 -33.04 -30.78
C SER A 20 -9.32 -33.58 -30.24
N PRO A 21 -8.68 -34.61 -30.84
CA PRO A 21 -7.50 -35.29 -30.28
C PRO A 21 -6.26 -34.40 -30.12
N THR A 22 -6.12 -33.38 -30.97
CA THR A 22 -5.02 -32.41 -30.93
C THR A 22 -5.14 -31.44 -29.74
N HIS A 23 -6.35 -31.23 -29.22
CA HIS A 23 -6.60 -30.35 -28.08
C HIS A 23 -6.26 -31.02 -26.74
N LEU A 24 -6.33 -32.37 -26.67
CA LEU A 24 -5.92 -33.12 -25.48
C LEU A 24 -4.40 -33.01 -25.23
N SER A 25 -3.57 -33.06 -26.28
CA SER A 25 -2.11 -32.97 -26.12
C SER A 25 -1.64 -31.58 -25.66
N LEU A 26 -2.29 -30.51 -26.12
CA LEU A 26 -2.01 -29.14 -25.68
C LEU A 26 -2.52 -28.88 -24.26
N SER A 27 -3.70 -29.41 -23.92
CA SER A 27 -4.27 -29.33 -22.57
C SER A 27 -3.49 -30.13 -21.53
N LEU A 28 -2.87 -31.26 -21.93
CA LEU A 28 -2.00 -32.04 -21.05
C LEU A 28 -0.66 -31.34 -20.78
N SER A 29 -0.04 -30.73 -21.81
CA SER A 29 1.21 -29.95 -21.64
C SER A 29 0.98 -28.70 -20.78
N ASP A 30 -0.13 -27.99 -20.98
CA ASP A 30 -0.49 -26.82 -20.15
C ASP A 30 -0.80 -27.24 -18.70
N GLY A 31 -1.38 -28.44 -18.52
CA GLY A 31 -1.63 -29.03 -17.20
C GLY A 31 -0.36 -29.46 -16.46
N GLU A 32 0.63 -30.01 -17.17
CA GLU A 32 1.94 -30.37 -16.60
C GLU A 32 2.73 -29.12 -16.18
N ASP A 33 2.79 -28.09 -17.04
CA ASP A 33 3.44 -26.83 -16.72
C ASP A 33 2.75 -26.11 -15.55
N GLN A 34 1.42 -26.18 -15.47
CA GLN A 34 0.67 -25.64 -14.34
C GLN A 34 0.95 -26.39 -13.04
N LEU A 35 1.03 -27.72 -13.08
CA LEU A 35 1.33 -28.55 -11.91
C LEU A 35 2.75 -28.28 -11.40
N ASP A 36 3.73 -28.19 -12.30
CA ASP A 36 5.10 -27.84 -11.97
C ASP A 36 5.19 -26.46 -11.31
N ARG A 37 4.47 -25.46 -11.85
CA ARG A 37 4.40 -24.12 -11.23
C ARG A 37 3.80 -24.17 -9.82
N LEU A 38 2.73 -24.92 -9.61
CA LEU A 38 2.13 -25.10 -8.29
C LEU A 38 3.11 -25.73 -7.30
N GLN A 39 3.86 -26.75 -7.74
CA GLN A 39 4.90 -27.36 -6.94
C GLN A 39 6.00 -26.35 -6.57
N GLN A 40 6.45 -25.52 -7.51
CA GLN A 40 7.43 -24.48 -7.23
C GLN A 40 6.92 -23.44 -6.22
N VAL A 41 5.64 -23.06 -6.29
CA VAL A 41 5.04 -22.16 -5.30
C VAL A 41 5.01 -22.78 -3.91
N GLU A 42 4.72 -24.08 -3.80
CA GLU A 42 4.72 -24.77 -2.51
C GLU A 42 6.13 -24.89 -1.91
N LEU A 43 7.14 -25.14 -2.74
CA LEU A 43 8.54 -25.07 -2.33
C LEU A 43 8.90 -23.67 -1.80
N ALA A 44 8.41 -22.61 -2.45
CA ALA A 44 8.64 -21.24 -1.99
C ALA A 44 8.00 -20.94 -0.63
N ARG A 45 6.94 -21.66 -0.23
CA ARG A 45 6.30 -21.47 1.09
C ARG A 45 6.95 -22.28 2.20
N SER A 46 7.48 -23.45 1.87
CA SER A 46 7.97 -24.42 2.84
C SER A 46 9.49 -24.37 3.06
N MET A 47 10.24 -23.79 2.12
CA MET A 47 11.70 -23.71 2.18
C MET A 47 12.20 -22.29 2.36
N PRO A 48 13.32 -22.08 3.10
CA PRO A 48 13.99 -20.79 3.17
C PRO A 48 14.50 -20.35 1.79
N MET A 49 14.44 -19.05 1.52
CA MET A 49 14.75 -18.47 0.20
C MET A 49 16.18 -18.78 -0.25
N SER A 50 17.14 -18.86 0.66
CA SER A 50 18.53 -19.24 0.37
C SER A 50 18.68 -20.61 -0.31
N LEU A 51 17.70 -21.52 -0.14
CA LEU A 51 17.69 -22.86 -0.76
C LEU A 51 16.92 -22.93 -2.08
N TRP A 52 16.30 -21.84 -2.51
CA TRP A 52 15.50 -21.83 -3.73
C TRP A 52 16.35 -21.95 -4.98
N LYS A 53 15.88 -22.78 -5.92
CA LYS A 53 16.40 -22.87 -7.28
C LYS A 53 15.76 -21.78 -8.16
N ALA A 54 16.30 -21.58 -9.37
CA ALA A 54 15.80 -20.60 -10.33
C ALA A 54 14.28 -20.71 -10.59
N GLY A 55 13.74 -21.93 -10.72
CA GLY A 55 12.30 -22.15 -10.94
C GLY A 55 11.44 -21.65 -9.77
N THR A 56 11.87 -21.91 -8.53
CA THR A 56 11.18 -21.45 -7.31
C THR A 56 11.21 -19.92 -7.20
N VAL A 57 12.33 -19.29 -7.57
CA VAL A 57 12.45 -17.82 -7.63
C VAL A 57 11.47 -17.22 -8.65
N GLN A 58 11.38 -17.81 -9.84
CA GLN A 58 10.45 -17.35 -10.88
C GLN A 58 9.00 -17.52 -10.41
N ALA A 59 8.63 -18.68 -9.86
CA ALA A 59 7.29 -18.91 -9.32
C ALA A 59 6.93 -17.94 -8.18
N TRP A 60 7.89 -17.63 -7.30
CA TRP A 60 7.69 -16.62 -6.26
C TRP A 60 7.43 -15.23 -6.85
N LEU A 61 8.24 -14.79 -7.81
CA LEU A 61 8.08 -13.47 -8.43
C LEU A 61 6.77 -13.36 -9.20
N GLU A 62 6.38 -14.42 -9.90
CA GLU A 62 5.20 -14.43 -10.74
C GLU A 62 3.91 -14.58 -9.93
N VAL A 63 3.86 -15.57 -9.03
CA VAL A 63 2.61 -15.98 -8.38
C VAL A 63 2.46 -15.36 -7.00
N ILE A 64 3.49 -15.40 -6.16
CA ILE A 64 3.43 -14.88 -4.78
C ILE A 64 3.49 -13.36 -4.78
N MET A 65 4.43 -12.78 -5.53
CA MET A 65 4.60 -11.34 -5.62
C MET A 65 3.64 -10.70 -6.65
N ALA A 66 3.07 -11.51 -7.54
CA ALA A 66 2.19 -11.08 -8.63
C ALA A 66 2.87 -10.04 -9.54
N MET A 67 4.12 -10.32 -9.94
CA MET A 67 4.95 -9.46 -10.79
C MET A 67 5.45 -10.18 -12.06
N PRO A 68 4.54 -10.70 -12.91
CA PRO A 68 4.92 -11.48 -14.08
C PRO A 68 5.76 -10.69 -15.11
N MET A 69 5.61 -9.35 -15.13
CA MET A 69 6.32 -8.48 -16.07
C MET A 69 7.85 -8.53 -15.94
N TYR A 70 8.38 -8.99 -14.80
CA TYR A 70 9.82 -9.07 -14.54
C TYR A 70 10.40 -10.47 -14.70
N ILE A 71 9.60 -11.48 -15.08
CA ILE A 71 10.03 -12.88 -15.11
C ILE A 71 11.12 -13.14 -16.13
N ARG A 72 11.04 -12.53 -17.31
CA ARG A 72 12.05 -12.71 -18.35
C ARG A 72 13.44 -12.30 -17.86
N ALA A 73 13.57 -11.04 -17.40
CA ALA A 73 14.82 -10.53 -16.87
C ALA A 73 15.28 -11.33 -15.63
N CYS A 74 14.35 -11.77 -14.78
CA CYS A 74 14.67 -12.62 -13.64
C CYS A 74 15.25 -13.98 -14.05
N SER A 75 14.67 -14.63 -15.06
CA SER A 75 15.16 -15.93 -15.57
C SER A 75 16.58 -15.83 -16.15
N GLU A 76 16.90 -14.70 -16.79
CA GLU A 76 18.20 -14.42 -17.39
C GLU A 76 19.25 -14.11 -16.31
N ASN A 77 18.91 -13.32 -15.28
CA ASN A 77 19.87 -12.73 -14.37
C ASN A 77 19.90 -13.33 -12.94
N VAL A 78 18.86 -14.05 -12.50
CA VAL A 78 18.76 -14.60 -11.13
C VAL A 78 18.66 -16.12 -11.16
N LYS A 79 19.73 -16.81 -10.71
CA LYS A 79 19.87 -18.27 -10.81
C LYS A 79 19.52 -19.04 -9.54
N SER A 80 19.37 -18.37 -8.41
CA SER A 80 18.98 -18.98 -7.13
C SER A 80 18.43 -17.94 -6.17
N GLY A 81 17.73 -18.38 -5.12
CA GLY A 81 17.23 -17.47 -4.10
C GLY A 81 18.35 -16.85 -3.25
N LYS A 82 19.51 -17.52 -3.12
CA LYS A 82 20.71 -16.90 -2.52
C LYS A 82 21.18 -15.66 -3.30
N VAL A 83 21.10 -15.69 -4.64
CA VAL A 83 21.40 -14.51 -5.47
C VAL A 83 20.33 -13.45 -5.27
N LEU A 84 19.05 -13.83 -5.28
CA LEU A 84 17.93 -12.92 -5.05
C LEU A 84 18.04 -12.17 -3.71
N LEU A 85 18.38 -12.89 -2.63
CA LEU A 85 18.63 -12.32 -1.30
C LEU A 85 19.78 -11.32 -1.29
N GLY A 86 20.71 -11.38 -2.24
CA GLY A 86 21.87 -10.49 -2.32
C GLY A 86 21.68 -9.25 -3.19
N LEU A 87 20.55 -9.11 -3.90
CA LEU A 87 20.36 -8.02 -4.85
C LEU A 87 20.25 -6.65 -4.14
N THR A 88 20.97 -5.67 -4.68
CA THR A 88 20.89 -4.26 -4.30
C THR A 88 19.80 -3.52 -5.10
N ASP A 89 19.46 -2.27 -4.73
CA ASP A 89 18.51 -1.47 -5.53
C ASP A 89 19.01 -1.25 -6.97
N GLU A 90 20.32 -1.12 -7.13
CA GLU A 90 20.98 -0.99 -8.43
C GLU A 90 20.87 -2.28 -9.26
N ASP A 91 21.03 -3.45 -8.63
CA ASP A 91 20.83 -4.74 -9.30
C ASP A 91 19.36 -4.96 -9.70
N LEU A 92 18.40 -4.49 -8.89
CA LEU A 92 16.98 -4.54 -9.23
C LEU A 92 16.65 -3.62 -10.41
N GLU A 93 17.26 -2.43 -10.46
CA GLU A 93 17.05 -1.48 -11.55
C GLU A 93 17.70 -1.95 -12.85
N MET A 94 19.00 -2.29 -12.83
CA MET A 94 19.75 -2.68 -14.03
C MET A 94 19.54 -4.14 -14.42
N GLY A 95 19.60 -5.06 -13.45
CA GLY A 95 19.53 -6.51 -13.70
C GLY A 95 18.12 -7.01 -13.96
N LEU A 96 17.11 -6.49 -13.25
CA LEU A 96 15.70 -6.87 -13.48
C LEU A 96 14.91 -5.86 -14.32
N GLY A 97 15.51 -4.72 -14.67
CA GLY A 97 14.84 -3.67 -15.46
C GLY A 97 13.72 -2.97 -14.68
N VAL A 98 13.74 -2.97 -13.35
CA VAL A 98 12.66 -2.43 -12.52
C VAL A 98 12.85 -0.91 -12.39
N SER A 99 12.38 -0.14 -13.37
CA SER A 99 12.49 1.33 -13.39
C SER A 99 11.58 2.05 -12.37
N SER A 100 10.45 1.45 -12.01
CA SER A 100 9.52 2.00 -11.02
C SER A 100 10.08 1.88 -9.60
N SER A 101 10.26 3.01 -8.93
CA SER A 101 10.74 3.05 -7.54
C SER A 101 9.82 2.33 -6.56
N MET A 102 8.50 2.32 -6.83
CA MET A 102 7.51 1.61 -6.02
C MET A 102 7.60 0.10 -6.21
N HIS A 103 7.88 -0.38 -7.43
CA HIS A 103 8.10 -1.81 -7.70
C HIS A 103 9.40 -2.29 -7.08
N ARG A 104 10.48 -1.50 -7.18
CA ARG A 104 11.75 -1.81 -6.48
C ARG A 104 11.55 -1.87 -4.98
N ARG A 105 10.80 -0.92 -4.40
CA ARG A 105 10.47 -0.92 -2.98
C ARG A 105 9.70 -2.17 -2.56
N LYS A 106 8.69 -2.59 -3.35
CA LYS A 106 7.95 -3.84 -3.12
C LYS A 106 8.88 -5.05 -3.02
N LEU A 107 9.77 -5.21 -4.00
CA LEU A 107 10.74 -6.31 -4.05
C LEU A 107 11.71 -6.25 -2.86
N ARG A 108 12.25 -5.07 -2.54
CA ARG A 108 13.15 -4.90 -1.39
C ARG A 108 12.49 -5.27 -0.07
N LEU A 109 11.28 -4.78 0.18
CA LEU A 109 10.55 -5.10 1.41
C LEU A 109 10.25 -6.60 1.49
N ALA A 110 9.91 -7.24 0.37
CA ALA A 110 9.70 -8.68 0.34
C ALA A 110 11.01 -9.45 0.59
N ILE A 111 12.11 -9.10 -0.07
CA ILE A 111 13.41 -9.76 0.12
C ILE A 111 13.87 -9.64 1.59
N GLU A 112 13.69 -8.48 2.21
CA GLU A 112 14.02 -8.29 3.63
C GLU A 112 13.13 -9.14 4.55
N ASP A 113 11.82 -9.21 4.28
CA ASP A 113 10.89 -10.05 5.04
C ASP A 113 11.25 -11.54 4.96
N TYR A 114 11.68 -12.02 3.78
CA TYR A 114 12.19 -13.39 3.63
C TYR A 114 13.54 -13.60 4.33
N ARG A 115 14.42 -12.59 4.35
CA ARG A 115 15.69 -12.65 5.07
C ARG A 115 15.47 -12.74 6.58
N ASP A 116 14.54 -11.95 7.11
CA ASP A 116 14.14 -12.00 8.51
C ASP A 116 13.49 -13.35 8.88
N ALA A 117 12.70 -13.91 7.98
CA ALA A 117 12.07 -15.22 8.18
C ALA A 117 13.08 -16.36 8.32
N GLU A 118 14.23 -16.30 7.64
CA GLU A 118 15.32 -17.27 7.81
C GLU A 118 15.93 -17.24 9.23
N GLY A 119 15.77 -16.12 9.95
CA GLY A 119 16.16 -15.97 11.36
C GLY A 119 15.17 -16.58 12.37
N GLY A 120 14.15 -17.32 11.91
CA GLY A 120 13.20 -18.06 12.75
C GLY A 120 11.90 -17.32 13.12
N ARG A 121 11.71 -16.09 12.62
CA ARG A 121 10.49 -15.27 12.90
C ARG A 121 9.31 -15.57 11.98
N GLY A 122 9.50 -16.38 10.93
CA GLY A 122 8.50 -16.55 9.87
C GLY A 122 8.27 -15.26 9.06
N LEU A 123 7.46 -15.34 8.01
CA LEU A 123 7.09 -14.14 7.23
C LEU A 123 6.13 -13.26 8.01
N SER A 124 6.24 -11.94 7.80
CA SER A 124 5.28 -10.99 8.34
C SER A 124 3.85 -11.25 7.82
N LYS A 125 2.83 -11.03 8.67
CA LYS A 125 1.41 -11.11 8.26
C LYS A 125 1.06 -10.13 7.15
N ALA A 126 1.83 -9.04 7.01
CA ALA A 126 1.69 -8.10 5.91
C ALA A 126 1.95 -8.73 4.53
N ALA A 127 2.65 -9.87 4.46
CA ALA A 127 2.86 -10.63 3.23
C ALA A 127 1.58 -11.31 2.70
N ASP A 128 0.58 -11.56 3.57
CA ASP A 128 -0.71 -12.18 3.21
C ASP A 128 -1.66 -11.21 2.47
N MET A 129 -1.29 -9.92 2.43
CA MET A 129 -2.09 -8.83 1.89
C MET A 129 -1.53 -8.38 0.54
N ASP A 130 -1.85 -9.12 -0.52
CA ASP A 130 -1.39 -8.77 -1.87
C ASP A 130 -1.98 -7.45 -2.40
N HIS A 131 -1.38 -6.93 -3.46
CA HIS A 131 -1.76 -5.64 -4.02
C HIS A 131 -3.15 -5.64 -4.68
N HIS A 132 -3.69 -6.81 -5.03
CA HIS A 132 -5.06 -6.93 -5.54
C HIS A 132 -6.05 -6.74 -4.40
N TRP A 133 -5.82 -7.39 -3.26
CA TRP A 133 -6.63 -7.23 -2.07
C TRP A 133 -6.58 -5.78 -1.54
N VAL A 134 -5.38 -5.18 -1.49
CA VAL A 134 -5.23 -3.77 -1.10
C VAL A 134 -6.04 -2.85 -2.03
N ALA A 135 -5.86 -3.00 -3.34
CA ALA A 135 -6.51 -2.13 -4.31
C ALA A 135 -8.03 -2.34 -4.43
N LYS A 136 -8.51 -3.58 -4.37
CA LYS A 136 -9.92 -3.91 -4.67
C LYS A 136 -10.80 -4.07 -3.43
N ALA A 137 -10.26 -4.57 -2.32
CA ALA A 137 -11.03 -4.82 -1.10
C ALA A 137 -10.75 -3.75 -0.04
N TRP A 138 -9.49 -3.60 0.38
CA TRP A 138 -9.15 -2.72 1.49
C TRP A 138 -9.45 -1.24 1.21
N LEU A 139 -9.15 -0.75 0.00
CA LEU A 139 -9.50 0.62 -0.37
C LEU A 139 -11.02 0.86 -0.37
N SER A 140 -11.82 -0.14 -0.71
CA SER A 140 -13.28 -0.07 -0.58
C SER A 140 -13.69 -0.05 0.90
N ASP A 141 -13.08 -0.90 1.72
CA ASP A 141 -13.34 -0.96 3.16
C ASP A 141 -13.04 0.37 3.88
N VAL A 142 -12.01 1.11 3.49
CA VAL A 142 -11.70 2.43 4.07
C VAL A 142 -12.51 3.57 3.44
N GLY A 143 -13.30 3.28 2.39
CA GLY A 143 -14.15 4.26 1.71
C GLY A 143 -13.41 5.13 0.70
N LEU A 144 -12.34 4.62 0.09
CA LEU A 144 -11.52 5.32 -0.91
C LEU A 144 -11.24 4.49 -2.19
N PRO A 145 -12.24 3.82 -2.80
CA PRO A 145 -12.03 2.99 -3.98
C PRO A 145 -11.56 3.78 -5.21
N GLN A 146 -11.75 5.11 -5.25
CA GLN A 146 -11.27 5.98 -6.32
C GLN A 146 -9.74 5.96 -6.52
N TYR A 147 -8.96 5.52 -5.51
CA TYR A 147 -7.50 5.37 -5.62
C TYR A 147 -7.06 3.97 -6.05
N SER A 148 -8.01 3.05 -6.29
CA SER A 148 -7.73 1.65 -6.59
C SER A 148 -6.75 1.47 -7.74
N GLN A 149 -6.96 2.18 -8.86
CA GLN A 149 -6.08 2.06 -10.03
C GLN A 149 -4.64 2.48 -9.72
N ALA A 150 -4.44 3.56 -8.96
CA ALA A 150 -3.11 4.04 -8.61
C ALA A 150 -2.36 3.05 -7.71
N PHE A 151 -3.04 2.49 -6.70
CA PHE A 151 -2.48 1.46 -5.82
C PHE A 151 -2.17 0.16 -6.57
N HIS A 152 -3.07 -0.25 -7.48
CA HIS A 152 -2.87 -1.44 -8.32
C HIS A 152 -1.67 -1.26 -9.25
N ASN A 153 -1.60 -0.14 -9.99
CA ASN A 153 -0.50 0.14 -10.93
C ASN A 153 0.87 0.20 -10.25
N HIS A 154 0.94 0.66 -9.00
CA HIS A 154 2.17 0.74 -8.22
C HIS A 154 2.41 -0.49 -7.33
N LEU A 155 1.58 -1.54 -7.49
CA LEU A 155 1.70 -2.85 -6.82
C LEU A 155 1.75 -2.79 -5.28
N VAL A 156 1.04 -1.83 -4.69
CA VAL A 156 1.03 -1.58 -3.23
C VAL A 156 0.42 -2.76 -2.47
N ASP A 157 1.25 -3.55 -1.78
CA ASP A 157 0.83 -4.64 -0.89
C ASP A 157 0.91 -4.24 0.61
N GLY A 158 0.58 -5.17 1.51
CA GLY A 158 0.61 -4.92 2.96
C GLY A 158 1.96 -4.47 3.48
N ARG A 159 3.07 -5.03 2.97
CA ARG A 159 4.43 -4.61 3.33
C ARG A 159 4.69 -3.17 2.89
N MET A 160 4.21 -2.80 1.71
CA MET A 160 4.27 -1.40 1.27
C MET A 160 3.42 -0.49 2.15
N LEU A 161 2.17 -0.85 2.47
CA LEU A 161 1.30 -0.10 3.38
C LEU A 161 2.00 0.20 4.72
N ASN A 162 2.65 -0.81 5.31
CA ASN A 162 3.44 -0.72 6.54
C ASN A 162 4.59 0.31 6.50
N SER A 163 4.93 0.83 5.31
CA SER A 163 6.02 1.77 5.12
C SER A 163 5.61 3.07 4.41
N LEU A 164 4.35 3.18 3.96
CA LEU A 164 3.89 4.35 3.22
C LEU A 164 3.92 5.61 4.09
N THR A 165 4.44 6.69 3.52
CA THR A 165 4.41 8.02 4.14
C THR A 165 3.35 8.90 3.48
N ARG A 166 2.97 10.01 4.15
CA ARG A 166 2.11 11.03 3.54
C ARG A 166 2.65 11.54 2.19
N ARG A 167 3.98 11.71 2.10
CA ARG A 167 4.65 12.14 0.87
C ARG A 167 4.50 11.10 -0.25
N ASP A 168 4.53 9.82 0.09
CA ASP A 168 4.35 8.75 -0.90
C ASP A 168 2.91 8.71 -1.43
N LEU A 169 1.92 8.91 -0.55
CA LEU A 169 0.51 9.02 -0.92
C LEU A 169 0.26 10.14 -1.94
N GLU A 170 0.88 11.30 -1.73
CA GLU A 170 0.75 12.44 -2.64
C GLU A 170 1.54 12.22 -3.94
N ARG A 171 2.83 11.87 -3.83
CA ARG A 171 3.76 11.82 -4.97
C ARG A 171 3.47 10.68 -5.95
N PHE A 172 3.14 9.50 -5.44
CA PHE A 172 3.02 8.29 -6.28
C PHE A 172 1.56 7.86 -6.47
N LEU A 173 0.71 8.09 -5.47
CA LEU A 173 -0.65 7.54 -5.44
C LEU A 173 -1.73 8.60 -5.72
N ASN A 174 -1.31 9.84 -5.98
CA ASN A 174 -2.15 10.98 -6.33
C ASN A 174 -3.24 11.29 -5.29
N VAL A 175 -2.97 10.99 -4.01
CA VAL A 175 -3.85 11.30 -2.89
C VAL A 175 -3.52 12.69 -2.37
N THR A 176 -4.11 13.72 -3.00
CA THR A 176 -3.85 15.14 -2.67
C THR A 176 -4.73 15.69 -1.55
N LYS A 177 -5.93 15.12 -1.35
CA LYS A 177 -6.84 15.58 -0.29
C LYS A 177 -6.32 15.17 1.08
N LYS A 178 -6.10 16.16 1.96
CA LYS A 178 -5.58 15.94 3.33
C LYS A 178 -6.44 14.96 4.15
N CYS A 179 -7.76 15.06 4.08
CA CYS A 179 -8.66 14.14 4.77
C CYS A 179 -8.50 12.69 4.29
N HIS A 180 -8.29 12.47 2.99
CA HIS A 180 -8.04 11.13 2.45
C HIS A 180 -6.67 10.59 2.85
N GLN A 181 -5.64 11.45 2.91
CA GLN A 181 -4.32 11.06 3.42
C GLN A 181 -4.42 10.61 4.89
N ILE A 182 -5.12 11.37 5.74
CA ILE A 182 -5.35 11.01 7.15
C ILE A 182 -6.13 9.69 7.25
N SER A 183 -7.21 9.55 6.47
CA SER A 183 -8.01 8.33 6.41
C SER A 183 -7.15 7.10 6.09
N LEU A 184 -6.34 7.13 5.04
CA LEU A 184 -5.47 5.99 4.69
C LEU A 184 -4.47 5.68 5.80
N LEU A 185 -3.84 6.70 6.39
CA LEU A 185 -2.85 6.50 7.45
C LEU A 185 -3.48 5.91 8.73
N LEU A 186 -4.71 6.30 9.07
CA LEU A 186 -5.44 5.71 10.21
C LEU A 186 -5.94 4.29 9.90
N GLY A 187 -6.30 4.01 8.65
CA GLY A 187 -6.58 2.65 8.20
C GLY A 187 -5.33 1.75 8.30
N ILE A 188 -4.14 2.28 8.00
CA ILE A 188 -2.86 1.59 8.18
C ILE A 188 -2.53 1.42 9.67
N GLU A 189 -2.79 2.44 10.51
CA GLU A 189 -2.64 2.34 11.97
C GLU A 189 -3.51 1.21 12.55
N LEU A 190 -4.76 1.07 12.08
CA LEU A 190 -5.60 -0.06 12.45
C LEU A 190 -4.93 -1.40 12.09
N LEU A 191 -4.35 -1.52 10.90
CA LEU A 191 -3.60 -2.72 10.53
C LEU A 191 -2.41 -2.96 11.47
N HIS A 192 -1.66 -1.93 11.86
CA HIS A 192 -0.58 -2.04 12.85
C HIS A 192 -1.07 -2.57 14.20
N THR A 193 -2.22 -2.09 14.71
CA THR A 193 -2.77 -2.59 15.99
C THR A 193 -3.13 -4.07 15.95
N LEU A 194 -3.36 -4.62 14.75
CA LEU A 194 -3.64 -6.03 14.51
C LEU A 194 -2.41 -6.77 13.98
N SER A 195 -1.22 -6.18 14.02
CA SER A 195 0.02 -6.75 13.46
C SER A 195 -0.12 -7.18 12.00
N PHE A 196 -0.95 -6.49 11.22
CA PHE A 196 -1.34 -6.82 9.85
C PHE A 196 -2.01 -8.21 9.70
N ASP A 197 -2.54 -8.78 10.78
CA ASP A 197 -3.29 -10.03 10.76
C ASP A 197 -4.67 -9.81 10.10
N LYS A 198 -4.75 -10.23 8.84
CA LYS A 198 -5.92 -10.09 7.98
C LYS A 198 -7.11 -10.92 8.49
N GLU A 199 -6.85 -12.12 8.98
CA GLU A 199 -7.87 -13.01 9.54
C GLU A 199 -8.46 -12.43 10.83
N ALA A 200 -7.63 -11.89 11.71
CA ALA A 200 -8.08 -11.22 12.94
C ALA A 200 -8.93 -9.99 12.63
N LEU A 201 -8.53 -9.17 11.64
CA LEU A 201 -9.34 -8.04 11.17
C LEU A 201 -10.71 -8.51 10.66
N GLN A 202 -10.74 -9.55 9.83
CA GLN A 202 -11.98 -10.06 9.27
C GLN A 202 -12.89 -10.68 10.33
N ALA A 203 -12.32 -11.38 11.32
CA ALA A 203 -13.07 -11.95 12.44
C ALA A 203 -13.78 -10.86 13.24
N ARG A 204 -13.06 -9.78 13.61
CA ARG A 204 -13.65 -8.63 14.33
C ARG A 204 -14.73 -7.94 13.50
N ARG A 205 -14.50 -7.73 12.20
CA ARG A 205 -15.50 -7.14 11.29
C ARG A 205 -16.79 -7.95 11.21
N THR A 206 -16.68 -9.27 11.16
CA THR A 206 -17.83 -10.19 11.09
C THR A 206 -18.65 -10.14 12.38
N GLN A 207 -18.00 -10.05 13.54
CA GLN A 207 -18.68 -9.92 14.84
C GLN A 207 -19.46 -8.60 14.97
N SER A 208 -18.98 -7.53 14.33
CA SER A 208 -19.60 -6.20 14.34
C SER A 208 -20.60 -5.94 13.21
N GLU A 209 -20.91 -6.92 12.37
CA GLU A 209 -21.73 -6.70 11.16
C GLU A 209 -23.21 -6.40 11.47
N HIS A 210 -23.73 -6.98 12.55
CA HIS A 210 -25.16 -6.90 12.92
C HIS A 210 -25.40 -6.17 14.25
N GLN A 211 -24.35 -5.84 14.98
CA GLN A 211 -24.43 -5.15 16.26
C GLN A 211 -23.53 -3.92 16.23
N SER A 212 -23.88 -2.90 17.01
CA SER A 212 -23.08 -1.67 17.11
C SER A 212 -21.90 -1.85 18.07
N LEU A 213 -21.08 -2.88 17.82
CA LEU A 213 -19.91 -3.24 18.60
C LEU A 213 -18.62 -2.92 17.85
N ASP A 214 -17.55 -2.64 18.60
CA ASP A 214 -16.19 -2.43 18.07
C ASP A 214 -16.14 -1.51 16.83
N PRO A 215 -16.52 -0.22 16.97
CA PRO A 215 -16.52 0.72 15.86
C PRO A 215 -15.14 0.94 15.25
N LEU A 216 -14.05 0.53 15.91
CA LEU A 216 -12.69 0.68 15.40
C LEU A 216 -12.50 -0.06 14.07
N VAL A 217 -13.03 -1.28 13.93
CA VAL A 217 -12.83 -2.12 12.74
C VAL A 217 -13.85 -1.88 11.63
N TRP A 218 -14.80 -0.97 11.84
CA TRP A 218 -15.89 -0.75 10.90
C TRP A 218 -15.37 -0.28 9.54
N THR A 219 -15.83 -0.95 8.50
CA THR A 219 -15.66 -0.49 7.12
C THR A 219 -16.54 0.73 6.85
N ASN A 220 -16.22 1.50 5.81
CA ASN A 220 -17.07 2.57 5.31
C ASN A 220 -18.50 2.08 5.05
N HIS A 221 -18.65 0.87 4.47
CA HIS A 221 -19.95 0.26 4.28
C HIS A 221 -20.71 0.03 5.59
N ARG A 222 -20.03 -0.45 6.64
CA ARG A 222 -20.63 -0.64 7.97
C ARG A 222 -21.03 0.69 8.62
N VAL A 223 -20.25 1.75 8.43
CA VAL A 223 -20.60 3.11 8.87
C VAL A 223 -21.84 3.62 8.14
N ILE A 224 -21.89 3.47 6.81
CA ILE A 224 -23.07 3.83 6.00
C ILE A 224 -24.31 3.08 6.50
N LYS A 225 -24.20 1.78 6.78
CA LYS A 225 -25.28 0.98 7.37
C LYS A 225 -25.74 1.56 8.72
N TRP A 226 -24.80 1.85 9.62
CA TRP A 226 -25.13 2.46 10.91
C TRP A 226 -25.88 3.79 10.76
N VAL A 227 -25.45 4.67 9.84
CA VAL A 227 -26.15 5.93 9.56
C VAL A 227 -27.60 5.69 9.11
N ARG A 228 -27.85 4.62 8.33
CA ARG A 228 -29.22 4.24 7.95
C ARG A 228 -30.01 3.70 9.15
N ASP A 229 -29.36 2.92 10.03
CA ASP A 229 -29.98 2.32 11.21
C ASP A 229 -30.40 3.36 12.25
N ILE A 230 -29.75 4.53 12.29
CA ILE A 230 -30.11 5.67 13.16
C ILE A 230 -31.04 6.68 12.47
N ASP A 231 -31.81 6.25 11.47
CA ASP A 231 -32.79 7.07 10.73
C ASP A 231 -32.22 8.25 9.90
N LEU A 232 -30.93 8.22 9.55
CA LEU A 232 -30.28 9.24 8.71
C LEU A 232 -30.02 8.76 7.27
N LYS A 233 -30.87 7.86 6.77
CA LYS A 233 -30.70 7.19 5.46
C LYS A 233 -30.56 8.15 4.27
N GLU A 234 -31.19 9.32 4.30
CA GLU A 234 -31.11 10.33 3.23
C GLU A 234 -29.72 10.94 3.06
N PHE A 235 -28.87 10.85 4.08
CA PHE A 235 -27.50 11.36 4.07
C PHE A 235 -26.45 10.27 3.90
N ALA A 236 -26.81 8.99 4.10
CA ALA A 236 -25.86 7.91 4.26
C ALA A 236 -24.94 7.71 3.04
N ASP A 237 -25.48 7.85 1.83
CA ASP A 237 -24.71 7.65 0.59
C ASP A 237 -23.67 8.76 0.34
N ASN A 238 -23.76 9.91 1.03
CA ASN A 238 -22.73 10.95 0.96
C ASN A 238 -21.38 10.49 1.56
N LEU A 239 -21.37 9.42 2.36
CA LEU A 239 -20.13 8.83 2.86
C LEU A 239 -19.41 7.96 1.83
N GLN A 240 -20.00 7.66 0.67
CA GLN A 240 -19.29 6.97 -0.40
C GLN A 240 -18.11 7.80 -0.87
N ASN A 241 -16.94 7.18 -1.05
CA ASN A 241 -15.70 7.83 -1.48
C ASN A 241 -15.17 8.93 -0.52
N SER A 242 -15.73 9.05 0.69
CA SER A 242 -15.38 10.09 1.67
C SER A 242 -14.12 9.77 2.48
N GLY A 243 -13.74 8.49 2.56
CA GLY A 243 -12.71 8.00 3.47
C GLY A 243 -13.16 7.86 4.93
N VAL A 244 -14.44 8.07 5.26
CA VAL A 244 -14.94 7.86 6.62
C VAL A 244 -15.12 6.37 6.88
N HIS A 245 -14.40 5.87 7.89
CA HIS A 245 -14.48 4.49 8.38
C HIS A 245 -14.17 4.45 9.89
N GLY A 246 -14.25 3.28 10.50
CA GLY A 246 -14.11 3.08 11.94
C GLY A 246 -12.84 3.65 12.57
N ALA A 247 -11.69 3.39 11.95
CA ALA A 247 -10.41 3.91 12.44
C ALA A 247 -10.37 5.45 12.43
N VAL A 248 -10.95 6.12 11.44
CA VAL A 248 -11.10 7.59 11.45
C VAL A 248 -11.98 8.04 12.61
N MET A 249 -13.12 7.38 12.82
CA MET A 249 -14.06 7.76 13.89
C MET A 249 -13.44 7.60 15.29
N VAL A 250 -12.66 6.54 15.49
CA VAL A 250 -12.17 6.17 16.82
C VAL A 250 -10.78 6.73 17.11
N LEU A 251 -9.84 6.66 16.16
CA LEU A 251 -8.42 6.99 16.38
C LEU A 251 -8.09 8.46 16.08
N ASP A 252 -8.87 9.17 15.26
CA ASP A 252 -8.63 10.59 15.00
C ASP A 252 -9.22 11.46 16.13
N PRO A 253 -8.40 12.14 16.95
CA PRO A 253 -8.90 13.01 18.01
C PRO A 253 -9.64 14.24 17.48
N SER A 254 -9.38 14.63 16.22
CA SER A 254 -10.03 15.77 15.57
C SER A 254 -11.38 15.41 14.93
N PHE A 255 -11.68 14.12 14.76
CA PHE A 255 -12.93 13.67 14.16
C PHE A 255 -14.06 13.67 15.20
N ASN A 256 -14.94 14.66 15.07
CA ASN A 256 -16.08 14.93 15.97
C ASN A 256 -17.42 14.90 15.20
N THR A 257 -18.52 15.16 15.91
CA THR A 257 -19.87 15.19 15.30
C THR A 257 -19.98 16.19 14.16
N ASP A 258 -19.32 17.34 14.25
CA ASP A 258 -19.34 18.34 13.18
C ASP A 258 -18.60 17.87 11.92
N ALA A 259 -17.48 17.16 12.08
CA ALA A 259 -16.77 16.52 10.99
C ALA A 259 -17.64 15.44 10.31
N MET A 260 -18.31 14.59 11.11
CA MET A 260 -19.24 13.59 10.58
C MET A 260 -20.43 14.23 9.85
N ALA A 261 -21.05 15.25 10.44
CA ALA A 261 -22.17 15.98 9.82
C ALA A 261 -21.76 16.65 8.50
N THR A 262 -20.53 17.16 8.43
CA THR A 262 -19.95 17.72 7.20
C THR A 262 -19.75 16.64 6.14
N ALA A 263 -19.22 15.47 6.51
CA ALA A 263 -19.06 14.34 5.60
C ALA A 263 -20.41 13.81 5.08
N LEU A 264 -21.44 13.82 5.93
CA LEU A 264 -22.82 13.46 5.58
C LEU A 264 -23.54 14.54 4.76
N GLY A 265 -22.97 15.74 4.58
CA GLY A 265 -23.63 16.84 3.89
C GLY A 265 -24.82 17.43 4.65
N ILE A 266 -24.89 17.26 5.98
CA ILE A 266 -25.95 17.82 6.83
C ILE A 266 -25.67 19.30 7.08
N PRO A 267 -26.52 20.24 6.65
CA PRO A 267 -26.29 21.68 6.86
C PRO A 267 -26.25 22.09 8.34
N SER A 268 -25.57 23.19 8.66
CA SER A 268 -25.44 23.69 10.05
C SER A 268 -26.76 24.13 10.69
N ASN A 269 -27.74 24.55 9.88
CA ASN A 269 -29.07 24.96 10.34
C ASN A 269 -30.02 23.79 10.67
N LYS A 270 -29.68 22.54 10.30
CA LYS A 270 -30.48 21.34 10.66
C LYS A 270 -30.17 20.88 12.09
N HIS A 271 -30.47 21.72 13.07
CA HIS A 271 -30.08 21.52 14.48
C HIS A 271 -30.60 20.22 15.10
N MET A 272 -31.84 19.81 14.80
CA MET A 272 -32.42 18.56 15.32
C MET A 272 -31.69 17.32 14.81
N ILE A 273 -31.38 17.30 13.51
CA ILE A 273 -30.62 16.20 12.89
C ILE A 273 -29.21 16.12 13.46
N ARG A 274 -28.53 17.28 13.60
CA ARG A 274 -27.18 17.33 14.17
C ARG A 274 -27.14 16.93 15.64
N ARG A 275 -28.17 17.28 16.41
CA ARG A 275 -28.31 16.84 17.80
C ARG A 275 -28.50 15.33 17.88
N HIS A 276 -29.41 14.76 17.09
CA HIS A 276 -29.63 13.33 16.99
C HIS A 276 -28.34 12.57 16.64
N LEU A 277 -27.63 13.00 15.58
CA LEU A 277 -26.34 12.43 15.20
C LEU A 277 -25.32 12.49 16.35
N SER A 278 -25.30 13.58 17.12
CA SER A 278 -24.39 13.74 18.26
C SER A 278 -24.66 12.74 19.37
N GLU A 279 -25.94 12.53 19.71
CA GLU A 279 -26.37 11.59 20.74
C GLU A 279 -26.02 10.15 20.34
N GLU A 280 -26.32 9.76 19.11
CA GLU A 280 -26.00 8.44 18.54
C GLU A 280 -24.49 8.19 18.41
N MET A 281 -23.73 9.17 17.90
CA MET A 281 -22.28 9.05 17.76
C MET A 281 -21.58 8.95 19.12
N LYS A 282 -22.07 9.67 20.12
CA LYS A 282 -21.55 9.57 21.49
C LYS A 282 -21.83 8.18 22.06
N ALA A 283 -23.06 7.67 21.92
CA ALA A 283 -23.41 6.33 22.37
C ALA A 283 -22.51 5.25 21.72
N LEU A 284 -22.21 5.39 20.42
CA LEU A 284 -21.35 4.46 19.70
C LEU A 284 -19.88 4.51 20.14
N ILE A 285 -19.29 5.70 20.21
CA ILE A 285 -17.83 5.87 20.34
C ILE A 285 -17.37 5.82 21.80
N SER A 286 -18.21 6.23 22.75
CA SER A 286 -17.84 6.25 24.18
C SER A 286 -17.36 4.89 24.68
N SER A 287 -18.03 3.79 24.30
CA SER A 287 -17.61 2.44 24.69
C SER A 287 -16.26 2.05 24.07
N ALA A 288 -15.97 2.50 22.85
CA ALA A 288 -14.77 2.10 22.12
C ALA A 288 -13.51 2.82 22.58
N ARG A 289 -13.61 4.13 22.82
CA ARG A 289 -12.48 4.94 23.30
C ARG A 289 -12.06 4.55 24.72
N THR A 290 -13.01 4.15 25.57
CA THR A 290 -12.70 3.64 26.91
C THR A 290 -11.95 2.30 26.85
N SER A 291 -12.35 1.38 25.97
CA SER A 291 -11.64 0.11 25.78
C SER A 291 -10.20 0.33 25.29
N LEU A 292 -10.01 1.24 24.32
CA LEU A 292 -8.68 1.55 23.82
C LEU A 292 -7.79 2.20 24.87
N GLN A 293 -8.29 3.14 25.68
CA GLN A 293 -7.48 3.72 26.76
C GLN A 293 -6.93 2.65 27.72
N GLN A 294 -7.73 1.62 28.04
CA GLN A 294 -7.28 0.50 28.88
C GLN A 294 -6.21 -0.38 28.19
N ASP A 295 -6.28 -0.55 26.87
CA ASP A 295 -5.29 -1.32 26.11
C ASP A 295 -4.00 -0.54 25.85
N PHE A 296 -4.09 0.78 25.60
CA PHE A 296 -2.93 1.67 25.42
C PHE A 296 -2.14 1.85 26.72
N GLU A 297 -2.80 1.84 27.89
CA GLU A 297 -2.13 1.83 29.19
C GLU A 297 -1.36 0.52 29.44
N ARG A 298 -1.74 -0.59 28.77
CA ARG A 298 -1.08 -1.89 28.91
C ARG A 298 0.05 -2.12 27.92
N LEU A 299 -0.01 -1.55 26.71
CA LEU A 299 0.89 -1.92 25.60
C LEU A 299 1.90 -0.83 25.18
N GLY A 300 1.81 0.39 25.73
CA GLY A 300 2.73 1.48 25.38
C GLY A 300 2.38 2.17 24.05
N THR A 301 2.74 3.45 23.92
CA THR A 301 2.25 4.34 22.87
C THR A 301 2.78 3.97 21.45
N PRO A 302 1.91 3.78 20.44
CA PRO A 302 2.30 3.66 19.04
C PRO A 302 2.96 4.94 18.50
N THR A 303 4.00 4.74 17.69
CA THR A 303 5.03 5.75 17.38
C THR A 303 4.66 6.72 16.24
N LEU A 304 3.53 6.56 15.56
CA LEU A 304 3.27 7.32 14.31
C LEU A 304 2.60 8.69 14.48
N LEU A 305 1.94 8.97 15.60
CA LEU A 305 1.37 10.31 15.85
C LEU A 305 2.39 11.36 16.29
N ARG A 306 3.65 10.98 16.60
CA ARG A 306 4.66 11.93 17.11
C ARG A 306 5.37 12.74 16.02
N GLN A 307 5.31 12.34 14.75
CA GLN A 307 6.05 13.03 13.69
C GLN A 307 5.46 14.39 13.27
N ASN A 308 4.31 14.80 13.82
CA ASN A 308 3.70 16.11 13.53
C ASN A 308 3.95 17.19 14.59
N SER A 309 4.83 16.98 15.56
CA SER A 309 5.23 18.02 16.52
C SER A 309 6.68 18.45 16.27
N LEU A 310 6.86 19.52 15.50
CA LEU A 310 8.10 20.30 15.49
C LEU A 310 8.26 20.94 16.88
N GLY A 311 8.97 20.25 17.77
CA GLY A 311 9.33 20.70 19.10
C GLY A 311 10.64 20.03 19.49
N ARG A 312 11.74 20.75 19.30
CA ARG A 312 13.11 20.37 19.68
C ARG A 312 13.16 19.95 21.16
N PRO A 313 13.63 18.74 21.53
CA PRO A 313 13.92 18.47 22.94
C PRO A 313 15.27 19.14 23.30
N PRO A 314 15.41 19.69 24.52
CA PRO A 314 16.68 20.20 24.97
C PRO A 314 17.64 19.04 25.23
N SER A 315 18.86 19.18 24.71
CA SER A 315 20.00 18.33 25.02
C SER A 315 20.28 18.37 26.52
N SER A 316 20.09 17.26 27.22
CA SER A 316 20.66 17.03 28.54
C SER A 316 21.69 15.92 28.43
N VAL A 317 22.95 16.34 28.49
CA VAL A 317 24.13 15.48 28.63
C VAL A 317 24.33 15.22 30.12
N PRO A 318 24.50 13.97 30.56
CA PRO A 318 25.30 13.67 31.73
C PRO A 318 26.68 13.21 31.29
N ARG A 319 27.71 13.95 31.69
CA ARG A 319 29.11 13.52 31.67
C ARG A 319 29.32 12.47 32.75
N HIS A 320 30.10 11.42 32.47
CA HIS A 320 31.18 10.88 33.33
C HIS A 320 31.85 9.65 32.65
N PRO A 321 33.06 9.22 33.06
CA PRO A 321 34.24 9.22 32.19
C PRO A 321 34.71 7.82 31.74
N GLU A 322 35.77 7.89 30.94
CA GLU A 322 36.55 6.89 30.21
C GLU A 322 36.86 5.56 30.92
N GLU A 323 36.82 4.47 30.16
CA GLU A 323 37.82 3.40 30.24
C GLU A 323 38.13 2.85 28.83
N GLU A 324 39.43 2.72 28.57
CA GLU A 324 40.05 2.24 27.33
C GLU A 324 39.76 0.76 27.02
N GLY A 325 39.66 0.42 25.74
CA GLY A 325 39.52 -0.97 25.28
C GLY A 325 39.68 -1.13 23.78
N SER A 326 40.90 -0.91 23.29
CA SER A 326 41.32 -1.12 21.90
C SER A 326 41.18 -2.58 21.46
N LEU A 327 40.35 -2.86 20.44
CA LEU A 327 40.54 -4.02 19.55
C LEU A 327 40.13 -3.68 18.10
N ARG A 328 41.14 -3.40 17.28
CA ARG A 328 41.05 -3.31 15.82
C ARG A 328 40.53 -4.63 15.24
N ARG A 329 39.46 -4.58 14.44
CA ARG A 329 39.13 -5.66 13.49
C ARG A 329 39.55 -5.27 12.08
N ARG A 330 40.37 -6.14 11.49
CA ARG A 330 40.86 -6.11 10.10
C ARG A 330 39.69 -6.06 9.11
N ALA A 331 39.81 -5.17 8.13
CA ALA A 331 39.02 -5.22 6.90
C ALA A 331 39.46 -6.44 6.05
N ILE A 332 38.51 -7.29 5.70
CA ILE A 332 38.68 -8.39 4.74
C ILE A 332 38.31 -7.84 3.36
N LYS A 333 39.22 -7.99 2.38
CA LYS A 333 39.04 -7.63 0.97
C LYS A 333 37.97 -8.50 0.31
N PRO A 334 37.12 -7.97 -0.57
CA PRO A 334 36.31 -8.79 -1.49
C PRO A 334 37.17 -9.27 -2.69
N PRO A 335 36.84 -10.41 -3.31
CA PRO A 335 37.57 -10.93 -4.46
C PRO A 335 37.25 -10.13 -5.74
N LEU A 336 38.30 -9.87 -6.51
CA LEU A 336 38.28 -9.24 -7.82
C LEU A 336 37.65 -10.16 -8.86
N GLY A 337 36.77 -9.64 -9.71
CA GLY A 337 36.20 -10.41 -10.80
C GLY A 337 35.20 -9.69 -11.69
N PHE A 338 35.45 -8.44 -12.10
CA PHE A 338 34.79 -7.85 -13.29
C PHE A 338 35.75 -6.87 -13.97
N SER A 339 36.18 -7.21 -15.19
CA SER A 339 36.91 -6.31 -16.09
C SER A 339 35.94 -5.72 -17.12
N PRO A 340 35.82 -4.39 -17.24
CA PRO A 340 35.37 -3.76 -18.47
C PRO A 340 36.59 -3.27 -19.26
N LYS A 341 36.70 -3.70 -20.52
CA LYS A 341 37.65 -3.14 -21.49
C LYS A 341 37.23 -1.70 -21.80
N ILE A 342 38.09 -0.73 -21.49
CA ILE A 342 38.04 0.63 -22.05
C ILE A 342 39.25 0.77 -22.98
N HIS A 343 39.03 1.21 -24.22
CA HIS A 343 40.05 1.86 -25.04
C HIS A 343 39.89 3.37 -24.88
N GLY A 344 40.99 4.05 -24.52
CA GLY A 344 41.11 5.52 -24.38
C GLY A 344 41.14 6.24 -25.74
N GLY A 345 41.48 7.52 -25.85
CA GLY A 345 41.79 8.59 -24.88
C GLY A 345 40.96 9.83 -25.25
N GLN A 346 41.22 11.07 -24.82
CA GLN A 346 42.45 11.74 -24.40
C GLN A 346 42.08 12.92 -23.48
N ASP A 347 43.07 13.30 -22.68
CA ASP A 347 43.13 14.42 -21.75
C ASP A 347 42.77 15.79 -22.36
N LEU A 348 42.26 16.68 -21.51
CA LEU A 348 42.98 17.89 -21.06
C LEU A 348 42.09 18.65 -20.05
N GLY A 349 42.58 18.76 -18.81
CA GLY A 349 42.00 19.59 -17.77
C GLY A 349 42.47 21.04 -17.84
N PHE A 350 41.73 21.95 -17.19
CA PHE A 350 42.22 22.80 -16.09
C PHE A 350 41.20 23.90 -15.73
N HIS A 351 41.09 24.16 -14.41
CA HIS A 351 40.62 25.37 -13.69
C HIS A 351 39.21 25.94 -14.02
N GLY A 352 38.38 26.39 -13.08
CA GLY A 352 38.52 26.66 -11.65
C GLY A 352 37.57 27.82 -11.27
N SER A 353 36.91 27.67 -10.11
CA SER A 353 36.37 28.75 -9.25
C SER A 353 35.15 29.60 -9.66
N CYS A 354 34.11 29.50 -8.81
CA CYS A 354 33.37 30.57 -8.10
C CYS A 354 32.94 31.85 -8.84
N GLY A 355 31.64 32.19 -8.72
CA GLY A 355 31.19 33.59 -8.74
C GLY A 355 29.79 33.86 -9.30
N SER A 356 28.84 34.07 -8.38
CA SER A 356 27.86 35.18 -8.34
C SER A 356 26.89 35.50 -9.50
N LEU A 357 25.65 35.75 -9.09
CA LEU A 357 24.51 36.36 -9.80
C LEU A 357 24.86 37.69 -10.53
N PRO A 358 23.99 38.16 -11.45
CA PRO A 358 23.05 39.20 -11.01
C PRO A 358 21.61 39.09 -11.53
N ARG A 359 20.74 39.75 -10.76
CA ARG A 359 19.36 40.21 -11.04
C ARG A 359 19.37 41.34 -12.07
N GLU A 360 18.29 41.47 -12.85
CA GLU A 360 17.51 42.70 -13.13
C GLU A 360 16.35 42.32 -14.09
N SER A 361 15.07 42.42 -13.68
CA SER A 361 14.16 43.59 -13.59
C SER A 361 13.34 43.78 -14.88
N ARG A 362 12.00 43.67 -14.76
CA ARG A 362 10.96 44.68 -15.13
C ARG A 362 10.67 44.77 -16.65
N ASP A 363 9.45 44.96 -17.17
CA ASP A 363 8.23 45.62 -16.70
C ASP A 363 6.98 45.13 -17.50
N GLU A 364 5.80 45.35 -16.90
CA GLU A 364 4.47 45.77 -17.42
C GLU A 364 3.93 45.23 -18.76
N ALA A 365 2.77 44.56 -18.88
CA ALA A 365 1.37 44.86 -18.53
C ALA A 365 0.54 45.60 -19.62
N THR A 366 -0.72 45.13 -19.78
CA THR A 366 -1.92 45.66 -20.51
C THR A 366 -2.18 45.14 -21.94
N SER A 367 -3.41 45.02 -22.47
CA SER A 367 -4.77 44.78 -21.96
C SER A 367 -5.73 44.61 -23.17
N ARG A 368 -6.85 43.86 -23.00
CA ARG A 368 -8.15 43.94 -23.73
C ARG A 368 -8.16 43.61 -25.24
N ALA A 369 -9.24 43.17 -25.91
CA ALA A 369 -10.57 42.64 -25.63
C ALA A 369 -11.19 42.19 -27.00
N GLU A 370 -12.29 41.41 -26.95
CA GLU A 370 -13.29 41.19 -28.03
C GLU A 370 -12.82 40.36 -29.25
N SER A 371 -13.53 39.42 -29.85
CA SER A 371 -14.96 39.09 -29.94
C SER A 371 -15.12 37.67 -30.53
N SER A 372 -16.18 36.94 -30.15
CA SER A 372 -16.65 35.73 -30.85
C SER A 372 -17.54 36.13 -32.05
N PRO A 373 -17.84 35.22 -33.00
CA PRO A 373 -19.09 34.44 -32.83
C PRO A 373 -19.11 32.99 -33.37
N MET A 374 -20.13 32.31 -32.84
CA MET A 374 -20.69 30.99 -33.11
C MET A 374 -20.83 30.55 -34.58
N HIS A 375 -20.68 29.24 -34.82
CA HIS A 375 -21.54 28.52 -35.75
C HIS A 375 -21.97 27.17 -35.15
N SER A 376 -23.29 26.99 -35.11
CA SER A 376 -24.06 25.80 -34.74
C SER A 376 -23.96 24.71 -35.80
N TYR A 377 -24.02 23.44 -35.39
CA TYR A 377 -24.78 22.40 -36.09
C TYR A 377 -25.21 21.28 -35.11
N SER A 378 -26.52 21.06 -35.05
CA SER A 378 -27.22 19.87 -34.55
C SER A 378 -26.70 18.61 -35.26
N GLY A 379 -26.50 17.46 -34.63
CA GLY A 379 -27.51 16.64 -33.96
C GLY A 379 -27.77 15.41 -34.83
N ILE A 380 -27.64 14.20 -34.27
CA ILE A 380 -28.35 12.96 -34.64
C ILE A 380 -28.12 11.96 -33.50
N GLU A 381 -29.22 11.65 -32.81
CA GLU A 381 -29.40 10.45 -32.00
C GLU A 381 -29.65 9.28 -32.94
N VAL A 382 -29.08 8.10 -32.64
CA VAL A 382 -29.55 6.83 -33.18
C VAL A 382 -29.80 5.90 -32.02
N THR A 383 -31.07 5.54 -31.85
CA THR A 383 -31.56 4.51 -30.93
C THR A 383 -32.01 3.29 -31.72
N ASN A 384 -31.74 2.13 -31.10
CA ASN A 384 -32.42 0.82 -31.16
C ASN A 384 -32.43 0.00 -32.47
N VAL A 385 -31.93 -1.24 -32.37
CA VAL A 385 -32.76 -2.45 -32.17
C VAL A 385 -32.03 -3.39 -31.20
#